data_AF-A0AAV8GL33-F1
#
_entry.id   AF-A0AAV8GL33-F1
#
_cell.length_a   1.000
_cell.length_b   1.000
_cell.length_c   1.000
_cell.angle_alpha   90.00
_cell.angle_beta   90.00
_cell.angle_gamma   90.00
#
_symmetry.space_group_name_H-M   'P 1'
#
loop_
_entity.id
_entity.type
_entity.pdbx_description
1 polymer ?
#
loop_
_entity_poly.entity_id
_entity_poly.type
_entity_poly.pdbx_seq_one_letter_code
_entity_poly.pdbx_strand_id
1 'polypeptide(L)'
;MSEISTASAIGWVMSPIIRKVIGKTLTYLSSNSFKEAGIDEDDMKKMQTTLTEVLSIIGAAEKHRIAYQNQVKLIQQIKDAVYDAEDVMDEFEYNLLKEKFKNQQKTTHNMAASSSRAIHRFMVGNGKFRKKVKEVIESLVQAKVSADTLLHLMNTNCICRVQQQDKENLHITSSLITETKIVGRERECKELIDLLFKEADESPIVIPIVGHGA
;
A
#
# COMPACT_ATOMS: atom_id res chain seq x y z
N MET A 1 -17.87 -2.76 -21.36
CA MET A 1 -17.60 -1.65 -20.42
C MET A 1 -17.02 -2.25 -19.15
N SER A 2 -15.73 -2.08 -18.95
CA SER A 2 -14.92 -2.75 -17.92
C SER A 2 -14.43 -1.73 -16.91
N GLU A 3 -15.18 -1.52 -15.82
CA GLU A 3 -14.75 -0.69 -14.68
C GLU A 3 -14.58 -1.47 -13.37
N ILE A 4 -14.69 -2.81 -13.39
CA ILE A 4 -14.84 -3.60 -12.15
C ILE A 4 -13.50 -4.11 -11.57
N SER A 5 -12.35 -3.91 -12.22
CA SER A 5 -11.07 -4.50 -11.77
C SER A 5 -10.11 -3.54 -11.02
N THR A 6 -10.43 -2.25 -10.89
CA THR A 6 -9.51 -1.31 -10.20
C THR A 6 -9.73 -1.27 -8.70
N ALA A 7 -10.94 -1.50 -8.21
CA ALA A 7 -11.27 -1.27 -6.81
C ALA A 7 -10.64 -2.29 -5.85
N SER A 8 -10.67 -3.59 -6.20
CA SER A 8 -10.06 -4.65 -5.37
C SER A 8 -8.53 -4.54 -5.27
N ALA A 9 -7.89 -3.89 -6.24
CA ALA A 9 -6.44 -3.75 -6.30
C ALA A 9 -5.90 -2.63 -5.38
N ILE A 10 -6.72 -1.65 -4.99
CA ILE A 10 -6.22 -0.44 -4.31
C ILE A 10 -5.78 -0.74 -2.87
N GLY A 11 -6.46 -1.63 -2.15
CA GLY A 11 -6.04 -2.02 -0.77
C GLY A 11 -4.66 -2.67 -0.74
N TRP A 12 -4.43 -3.63 -1.65
CA TRP A 12 -3.18 -4.40 -1.74
C TRP A 12 -1.94 -3.53 -2.00
N VAL A 13 -2.11 -2.42 -2.72
CA VAL A 13 -0.99 -1.53 -3.07
C VAL A 13 -0.62 -0.58 -1.93
N MET A 14 -1.58 -0.17 -1.08
CA MET A 14 -1.33 0.79 -0.01
C MET A 14 -0.62 0.18 1.19
N SER A 15 -0.99 -1.04 1.58
CA SER A 15 -0.46 -1.70 2.78
C SER A 15 1.09 -1.83 2.79
N PRO A 16 1.77 -2.20 1.69
CA PRO A 16 3.24 -2.19 1.60
C PRO A 16 3.86 -0.80 1.80
N ILE A 17 3.27 0.23 1.21
CA ILE A 17 3.78 1.62 1.29
C ILE A 17 3.67 2.11 2.72
N ILE A 18 2.50 1.95 3.36
CA ILE A 18 2.30 2.36 4.75
C ILE A 18 3.31 1.65 5.67
N ARG A 19 3.54 0.34 5.48
CA ARG A 19 4.56 -0.40 6.24
C ARG A 19 5.97 0.15 6.04
N LYS A 20 6.34 0.52 4.81
CA LYS A 20 7.63 1.16 4.51
C LYS A 20 7.78 2.48 5.28
N VAL A 21 6.76 3.35 5.23
CA VAL A 21 6.79 4.65 5.93
C VAL A 21 6.83 4.47 7.45
N ILE A 22 6.07 3.53 8.01
CA ILE A 22 6.16 3.14 9.43
C ILE A 22 7.58 2.68 9.78
N GLY A 23 8.20 1.85 8.94
CA GLY A 23 9.58 1.41 9.14
C GLY A 23 10.58 2.57 9.18
N LYS A 24 10.44 3.55 8.28
CA LYS A 24 11.27 4.75 8.28
C LYS A 24 11.08 5.58 9.56
N THR A 25 9.83 5.88 9.92
CA THR A 25 9.52 6.66 11.12
C THR A 25 10.06 6.00 12.40
N LEU A 26 9.89 4.68 12.55
CA LEU A 26 10.47 3.91 13.66
C LEU A 26 12.00 3.98 13.67
N THR A 27 12.65 3.78 12.52
CA THR A 27 14.11 3.85 12.40
C THR A 27 14.63 5.20 12.89
N TYR A 28 13.98 6.29 12.49
CA TYR A 28 14.41 7.65 12.85
C TYR A 28 14.09 8.03 14.30
N LEU A 29 13.01 7.49 14.87
CA LEU A 29 12.73 7.59 16.31
C LEU A 29 13.82 6.87 17.13
N SER A 30 14.16 5.63 16.75
CA SER A 30 15.19 4.85 17.45
C SER A 30 16.58 5.46 17.34
N SER A 31 16.92 6.04 16.18
CA SER A 31 18.23 6.67 15.97
C SER A 31 18.30 8.12 16.49
N ASN A 32 17.19 8.69 16.96
CA ASN A 32 17.09 10.11 17.34
C ASN A 32 17.40 11.10 16.18
N SER A 33 17.42 10.62 14.93
CA SER A 33 17.81 11.41 13.76
C SER A 33 16.76 12.46 13.38
N PHE A 34 15.53 12.35 13.90
CA PHE A 34 14.50 13.38 13.75
C PHE A 34 14.96 14.75 14.27
N LYS A 35 15.82 14.76 15.30
CA LYS A 35 16.42 15.98 15.89
C LYS A 35 17.32 16.71 14.89
N GLU A 36 18.06 15.95 14.09
CA GLU A 36 18.94 16.51 13.05
C GLU A 36 18.12 17.25 12.00
N ALA A 37 16.90 16.79 11.71
CA ALA A 37 16.02 17.48 10.78
C ALA A 37 15.17 18.60 11.40
N GLY A 38 15.27 18.80 12.72
CA GLY A 38 14.43 19.73 13.46
C GLY A 38 12.96 19.34 13.48
N ILE A 39 12.62 18.07 13.29
CA ILE A 39 11.25 17.58 13.51
C ILE A 39 11.07 17.36 15.03
N ASP A 40 9.88 17.70 15.55
CA ASP A 40 9.55 17.45 16.95
C ASP A 40 9.31 15.94 17.17
N GLU A 41 9.78 15.37 18.29
CA GLU A 41 9.62 13.94 18.57
C GLU A 41 8.14 13.50 18.53
N ASP A 42 7.27 14.37 19.06
CA ASP A 42 5.83 14.15 19.12
C ASP A 42 5.19 14.11 17.73
N ASP A 43 5.65 14.95 16.80
CA ASP A 43 5.18 14.94 15.41
C ASP A 43 5.54 13.61 14.74
N MET A 44 6.77 13.12 14.93
CA MET A 44 7.22 11.85 14.37
C MET A 44 6.45 10.66 14.97
N LYS A 45 6.22 10.65 16.29
CA LYS A 45 5.40 9.64 16.96
C LYS A 45 3.94 9.67 16.48
N LYS A 46 3.38 10.87 16.31
CA LYS A 46 2.01 11.04 15.83
C LYS A 46 1.86 10.51 14.40
N MET A 47 2.79 10.83 13.50
CA MET A 47 2.81 10.26 12.15
C MET A 47 2.85 8.73 12.19
N GLN A 48 3.78 8.15 12.96
CA GLN A 48 3.93 6.70 13.09
C GLN A 48 2.66 6.04 13.66
N THR A 49 2.04 6.64 14.68
CA THR A 49 0.84 6.10 15.32
C THR A 49 -0.34 6.15 14.35
N THR A 50 -0.57 7.30 13.70
CA THR A 50 -1.68 7.47 12.77
C THR A 50 -1.55 6.54 11.56
N LEU A 51 -0.35 6.38 10.98
CA LEU A 51 -0.12 5.41 9.90
C LEU A 51 -0.39 3.97 10.34
N THR A 52 -0.05 3.61 11.58
CA THR A 52 -0.30 2.28 12.15
C THR A 52 -1.81 2.01 12.30
N GLU A 53 -2.56 3.00 12.77
CA GLU A 53 -4.02 2.93 12.88
C GLU A 53 -4.66 2.80 11.50
N VAL A 54 -4.25 3.65 10.54
CA VAL A 54 -4.72 3.60 9.15
C VAL A 54 -4.44 2.22 8.53
N LEU A 55 -3.24 1.66 8.70
CA LEU A 55 -2.89 0.32 8.22
C LEU A 55 -3.81 -0.76 8.80
N SER A 56 -4.11 -0.65 10.10
CA SER A 56 -4.97 -1.62 10.79
C SER A 56 -6.40 -1.58 10.25
N ILE A 57 -6.92 -0.37 10.02
CA ILE A 57 -8.27 -0.17 9.45
C ILE A 57 -8.33 -0.65 8.00
N ILE A 58 -7.33 -0.32 7.18
CA ILE A 58 -7.24 -0.80 5.79
C ILE A 58 -7.16 -2.32 5.74
N GLY A 59 -6.34 -2.96 6.60
CA GLY A 59 -6.25 -4.41 6.64
C GLY A 59 -7.57 -5.10 7.03
N ALA A 60 -8.40 -4.46 7.85
CA ALA A 60 -9.76 -4.92 8.12
C ALA A 60 -10.71 -4.69 6.93
N ALA A 61 -10.55 -3.56 6.24
CA ALA A 61 -11.33 -3.18 5.06
C ALA A 61 -11.02 -4.03 3.82
N GLU A 62 -9.78 -4.51 3.64
CA GLU A 62 -9.33 -5.33 2.50
C GLU A 62 -10.15 -6.63 2.32
N LYS A 63 -10.81 -7.12 3.37
CA LYS A 63 -11.67 -8.30 3.33
C LYS A 63 -13.01 -8.06 2.61
N HIS A 64 -13.32 -6.81 2.28
CA HIS A 64 -14.62 -6.42 1.74
C HIS A 64 -14.50 -5.89 0.31
N ARG A 65 -15.41 -6.33 -0.56
CA ARG A 65 -15.49 -5.83 -1.94
C ARG A 65 -15.99 -4.38 -1.96
N ILE A 66 -15.17 -3.47 -2.50
CA ILE A 66 -15.57 -2.10 -2.81
C ILE A 66 -16.65 -2.12 -3.89
N ALA A 67 -17.77 -1.45 -3.63
CA ALA A 67 -18.94 -1.48 -4.50
C ALA A 67 -19.52 -0.09 -4.83
N TYR A 68 -19.10 0.96 -4.12
CA TYR A 68 -19.72 2.28 -4.22
C TYR A 68 -18.70 3.40 -4.43
N GLN A 69 -19.08 4.44 -5.17
CA GLN A 69 -18.19 5.58 -5.49
C GLN A 69 -17.73 6.35 -4.26
N ASN A 70 -18.55 6.44 -3.20
CA ASN A 70 -18.15 7.05 -1.94
C ASN A 70 -16.97 6.31 -1.29
N GLN A 71 -16.93 4.97 -1.38
CA GLN A 71 -15.82 4.17 -0.90
C GLN A 71 -14.54 4.46 -1.70
N VAL A 72 -14.64 4.60 -3.02
CA VAL A 72 -13.51 4.98 -3.88
C VAL A 72 -12.92 6.33 -3.48
N LYS A 73 -13.77 7.32 -3.21
CA LYS A 73 -13.32 8.65 -2.77
C LYS A 73 -12.58 8.60 -1.43
N LEU A 74 -13.11 7.86 -0.45
CA LEU A 74 -12.46 7.68 0.86
C LEU A 74 -11.09 7.02 0.72
N ILE A 75 -11.00 6.00 -0.14
CA ILE A 75 -9.74 5.31 -0.43
C ILE A 75 -8.73 6.26 -1.09
N GLN A 76 -9.17 7.11 -2.02
CA GLN A 76 -8.29 8.10 -2.65
C GLN A 76 -7.74 9.10 -1.62
N GLN A 77 -8.57 9.58 -0.69
CA GLN A 77 -8.12 10.48 0.39
C GLN A 77 -7.06 9.83 1.28
N ILE A 78 -7.24 8.54 1.60
CA ILE A 78 -6.25 7.78 2.38
C ILE A 78 -4.96 7.62 1.58
N LYS A 79 -5.08 7.31 0.29
CA LYS A 79 -3.95 7.14 -0.62
C LYS A 79 -3.10 8.40 -0.72
N ASP A 80 -3.73 9.53 -0.95
CA ASP A 80 -3.05 10.83 -1.10
C ASP A 80 -2.27 11.18 0.18
N ALA A 81 -2.88 11.05 1.35
CA ALA A 81 -2.22 11.34 2.63
C ALA A 81 -1.03 10.42 2.93
N VAL A 82 -1.10 9.15 2.53
CA VAL A 82 0.02 8.20 2.70
C VAL A 82 1.17 8.53 1.77
N TYR A 83 0.89 8.94 0.52
CA TYR A 83 1.95 9.39 -0.39
C TYR A 83 2.59 10.70 0.08
N ASP A 84 1.80 11.65 0.57
CA ASP A 84 2.35 12.87 1.17
C ASP A 84 3.28 12.54 2.35
N ALA A 85 2.95 11.52 3.14
CA ALA A 85 3.81 11.02 4.21
C ALA A 85 5.09 10.39 3.69
N GLU A 86 5.01 9.54 2.65
CA GLU A 86 6.19 8.98 2.01
C GLU A 86 7.13 10.07 1.47
N ASP A 87 6.57 11.06 0.77
CA ASP A 87 7.32 12.19 0.20
C ASP A 87 8.07 12.99 1.27
N VAL A 88 7.44 13.25 2.43
CA VAL A 88 8.09 13.94 3.54
C VAL A 88 9.21 13.09 4.15
N MET A 89 9.02 11.78 4.27
CA MET A 89 10.07 10.88 4.79
C MET A 89 11.25 10.76 3.82
N ASP A 90 10.99 10.78 2.51
CA ASP A 90 12.03 10.77 1.48
C ASP A 90 12.81 12.10 1.46
N GLU A 91 12.13 13.24 1.60
CA GLU A 91 12.78 14.56 1.74
C GLU A 91 13.63 14.63 3.02
N PHE A 92 13.14 14.05 4.13
CA PHE A 92 13.91 13.91 5.37
C PHE A 92 15.20 13.10 5.15
N GLU A 93 15.09 11.92 4.52
CA GLU A 93 16.23 11.05 4.23
C GLU A 93 17.26 11.75 3.34
N TYR A 94 16.80 12.43 2.29
CA TYR A 94 17.64 13.24 1.42
C TYR A 94 18.41 14.31 2.21
N ASN A 95 17.73 15.01 3.11
CA ASN A 95 18.34 16.05 3.92
C ASN A 95 19.43 15.51 4.87
N LEU A 96 19.20 14.36 5.51
CA LEU A 96 20.20 13.68 6.33
C LEU A 96 21.44 13.30 5.51
N LEU A 97 21.23 12.70 4.35
CA LEU A 97 22.32 12.30 3.45
C LEU A 97 23.13 13.52 2.99
N LYS A 98 22.43 14.59 2.60
CA LYS A 98 23.06 15.85 2.17
C LYS A 98 23.96 16.46 3.24
N GLU A 99 23.56 16.46 4.50
CA GLU A 99 24.40 16.96 5.60
C GLU A 99 25.60 16.04 5.86
N LYS A 100 25.43 14.71 5.79
CA LYS A 100 26.56 13.76 5.87
C LYS A 100 27.60 14.03 4.78
N PHE A 101 27.17 14.22 3.54
CA PHE A 101 28.07 14.54 2.42
C PHE A 101 28.79 15.88 2.60
N LYS A 102 28.09 16.94 3.01
CA LYS A 102 28.72 18.25 3.27
C LYS A 102 29.77 18.18 4.38
N ASN A 103 29.56 17.35 5.39
CA ASN A 103 30.51 17.18 6.48
C ASN A 103 31.75 16.39 6.04
N GLN A 104 31.57 15.34 5.24
CA GLN A 104 32.68 14.57 4.65
C GLN A 104 33.56 15.41 3.69
N GLN A 105 32.95 16.33 2.93
CA GLN A 105 33.71 17.20 2.02
C GLN A 105 34.46 18.32 2.76
N LYS A 106 34.02 18.72 3.96
CA LYS A 106 34.73 19.71 4.79
C LYS A 106 35.93 19.11 5.53
N THR A 107 35.87 17.83 5.88
CA THR A 107 36.97 17.13 6.55
C THR A 107 38.23 16.96 5.68
N THR A 108 38.13 17.14 4.36
CA THR A 108 39.30 17.10 3.45
C THR A 108 40.00 18.45 3.25
N HIS A 109 39.38 19.57 3.67
CA HIS A 109 39.92 20.91 3.41
C HIS A 109 40.16 21.82 4.63
N ASN A 110 39.68 21.50 5.84
CA ASN A 110 40.14 22.14 7.09
C ASN A 110 39.56 21.43 8.32
N MET A 111 40.37 21.29 9.37
CA MET A 111 39.99 20.63 10.61
C MET A 111 38.89 21.40 11.39
N ALA A 112 38.01 20.64 12.05
CA ALA A 112 37.14 21.06 13.16
C ALA A 112 35.93 21.99 12.87
N ALA A 113 35.03 21.61 11.97
CA ALA A 113 33.63 22.05 12.07
C ALA A 113 32.83 21.03 12.90
N SER A 114 32.72 21.27 14.21
CA SER A 114 31.92 20.47 15.15
C SER A 114 30.52 20.15 14.59
N SER A 115 30.13 18.88 14.63
CA SER A 115 28.84 18.33 14.17
C SER A 115 27.64 19.13 14.71
N SER A 116 27.77 19.68 15.92
CA SER A 116 26.75 20.52 16.56
C SER A 116 26.41 21.81 15.79
N ARG A 117 27.37 22.45 15.10
CA ARG A 117 27.13 23.69 14.32
C ARG A 117 26.49 23.44 12.96
N ALA A 118 26.62 22.24 12.40
CA ALA A 118 25.92 21.83 11.19
C ALA A 118 24.45 21.53 11.50
N ILE A 119 24.20 20.76 12.56
CA ILE A 119 22.87 20.44 13.09
C ILE A 119 22.10 21.73 13.44
N HIS A 120 22.73 22.68 14.14
CA HIS A 120 22.10 23.95 14.49
C HIS A 120 21.71 24.80 13.26
N ARG A 121 22.52 24.82 12.20
CA ARG A 121 22.18 25.56 10.96
C ARG A 121 21.03 24.89 10.21
N PHE A 122 21.00 23.57 10.17
CA PHE A 122 19.89 22.83 9.58
C PHE A 122 18.59 23.08 10.34
N MET A 123 18.62 23.00 11.68
CA MET A 123 17.45 23.23 12.54
C MET A 123 16.84 24.64 12.41
N VAL A 124 17.67 25.67 12.20
CA VAL A 124 17.24 27.08 12.10
C VAL A 124 16.66 27.43 10.71
N GLY A 125 17.08 26.74 9.65
CA GLY A 125 16.61 27.00 8.27
C GLY A 125 15.32 26.27 7.87
N ASN A 126 14.86 25.30 8.66
CA ASN A 126 13.86 24.32 8.22
C ASN A 126 12.41 24.60 8.64
N GLY A 127 12.04 25.83 8.97
CA GLY A 127 10.66 26.18 9.33
C GLY A 127 9.61 25.76 8.29
N LYS A 128 9.94 25.86 6.99
CA LYS A 128 9.08 25.39 5.89
C LYS A 128 8.88 23.87 5.91
N PHE A 129 9.95 23.11 6.15
CA PHE A 129 9.89 21.66 6.21
C PHE A 129 9.10 21.16 7.43
N ARG A 130 9.30 21.78 8.60
CA ARG A 130 8.48 21.48 9.79
C ARG A 130 7.00 21.75 9.56
N LYS A 131 6.67 22.85 8.88
CA LYS A 131 5.28 23.15 8.49
C LYS A 131 4.70 22.06 7.59
N LYS A 132 5.46 21.63 6.58
CA LYS A 132 5.07 20.53 5.68
C LYS A 132 4.82 19.23 6.46
N VAL A 133 5.70 18.86 7.40
CA VAL A 133 5.51 17.69 8.27
C VAL A 133 4.18 17.79 9.04
N LYS A 134 3.87 18.95 9.61
CA LYS A 134 2.61 19.17 10.35
C LYS A 134 1.39 19.08 9.45
N GLU A 135 1.42 19.69 8.27
CA GLU A 135 0.35 19.60 7.26
C GLU A 135 0.09 18.15 6.85
N VAL A 136 1.15 17.35 6.66
CA VAL A 136 1.02 15.92 6.34
C VAL A 136 0.45 15.11 7.50
N ILE A 137 0.86 15.41 8.74
CA ILE A 137 0.26 14.77 9.93
C ILE A 137 -1.24 15.09 10.02
N GLU A 138 -1.64 16.33 9.74
CA GLU A 138 -3.06 16.72 9.70
C GLU A 138 -3.80 15.97 8.59
N SER A 139 -3.20 15.85 7.40
CA SER A 139 -3.74 15.05 6.28
C SER A 139 -3.92 13.58 6.67
N LEU A 140 -2.95 12.98 7.37
CA LEU A 140 -3.03 11.62 7.89
C LEU A 140 -4.15 11.44 8.92
N VAL A 141 -4.38 12.43 9.78
CA VAL A 141 -5.50 12.40 10.74
C VAL A 141 -6.83 12.41 9.99
N GLN A 142 -6.97 13.19 8.92
CA GLN A 142 -8.17 13.17 8.06
C GLN A 142 -8.32 11.84 7.31
N ALA A 143 -7.21 11.26 6.85
CA ALA A 143 -7.20 9.94 6.24
C ALA A 143 -7.66 8.86 7.22
N LYS A 144 -7.27 8.93 8.50
CA LYS A 144 -7.79 8.04 9.54
C LYS A 144 -9.31 8.11 9.64
N VAL A 145 -9.88 9.33 9.73
CA VAL A 145 -11.34 9.52 9.75
C VAL A 145 -12.00 8.92 8.50
N SER A 146 -11.35 9.08 7.34
CA SER A 146 -11.81 8.49 6.08
C SER A 146 -11.76 6.97 6.11
N ALA A 147 -10.72 6.38 6.71
CA ALA A 147 -10.57 4.94 6.90
C ALA A 147 -11.63 4.38 7.86
N ASP A 148 -11.88 5.05 8.98
CA ASP A 148 -12.94 4.67 9.94
C ASP A 148 -14.31 4.68 9.27
N THR A 149 -14.59 5.73 8.48
CA THR A 149 -15.83 5.85 7.69
C THR A 149 -15.94 4.72 6.67
N LEU A 150 -14.85 4.40 5.98
CA LEU A 150 -14.80 3.30 5.01
C LEU A 150 -15.15 1.96 5.67
N LEU A 151 -14.53 1.67 6.82
CA LEU A 151 -14.78 0.44 7.57
C LEU A 151 -16.23 0.37 8.06
N HIS A 152 -16.79 1.48 8.54
CA HIS A 152 -18.20 1.56 8.95
C HIS A 152 -19.15 1.30 7.78
N LEU A 153 -18.88 1.88 6.61
CA LEU A 153 -19.66 1.63 5.39
C LEU A 153 -19.56 0.17 4.92
N MET A 154 -18.41 -0.48 5.09
CA MET A 154 -18.24 -1.89 4.74
C MET A 154 -19.03 -2.79 5.69
N ASN A 155 -19.00 -2.53 7.00
CA ASN A 155 -19.72 -3.30 8.00
C ASN A 155 -21.25 -3.15 7.89
N THR A 156 -21.74 -1.95 7.57
CA THR A 156 -23.19 -1.71 7.41
C THR A 156 -23.75 -2.31 6.12
N ASN A 157 -23.00 -2.24 5.02
CA ASN A 157 -23.39 -2.84 3.74
C ASN A 157 -23.36 -4.39 3.76
N CYS A 158 -22.73 -5.03 4.75
CA CYS A 158 -22.84 -6.48 4.95
C CYS A 158 -24.27 -6.92 5.33
N ILE A 159 -25.07 -6.06 5.98
CA ILE A 159 -26.42 -6.42 6.45
C ILE A 159 -27.43 -6.49 5.27
N CYS A 160 -27.26 -5.65 4.24
CA CYS A 160 -28.14 -5.66 3.07
C CYS A 160 -27.74 -6.68 1.99
N ARG A 161 -26.55 -7.29 2.10
CA ARG A 161 -25.98 -8.14 1.05
C ARG A 161 -26.42 -9.60 1.08
N VAL A 162 -27.03 -10.06 2.17
CA VAL A 162 -27.59 -11.42 2.26
C VAL A 162 -28.69 -11.65 1.21
N GLN A 163 -29.27 -10.60 0.63
CA GLN A 163 -30.40 -10.72 -0.32
C GLN A 163 -30.07 -10.43 -1.79
N GLN A 164 -28.89 -9.92 -2.13
CA GLN A 164 -28.57 -9.52 -3.52
C GLN A 164 -27.27 -10.12 -4.10
N GLN A 165 -26.41 -10.75 -3.29
CA GLN A 165 -25.09 -11.20 -3.79
C GLN A 165 -25.07 -12.51 -4.60
N ASP A 166 -26.14 -13.30 -4.63
CA ASP A 166 -26.08 -14.60 -5.30
C ASP A 166 -26.08 -14.53 -6.84
N LYS A 167 -26.30 -13.35 -7.45
CA LYS A 167 -26.52 -13.28 -8.91
C LYS A 167 -25.50 -12.55 -9.76
N GLU A 168 -24.73 -11.58 -9.25
CA GLU A 168 -24.04 -10.65 -10.16
C GLU A 168 -22.52 -10.77 -10.29
N ASN A 169 -21.81 -11.54 -9.45
CA ASN A 169 -20.32 -11.58 -9.53
C ASN A 169 -19.69 -12.91 -9.11
N LEU A 170 -20.33 -14.03 -9.40
CA LEU A 170 -19.59 -15.29 -9.44
C LEU A 170 -18.89 -15.35 -10.80
N HIS A 171 -17.58 -15.60 -10.82
CA HIS A 171 -16.92 -16.13 -12.01
C HIS A 171 -17.47 -17.55 -12.22
N ILE A 172 -18.69 -17.64 -12.76
CA ILE A 172 -19.33 -18.91 -13.04
C ILE A 172 -18.65 -19.45 -14.30
N THR A 173 -17.76 -20.41 -14.12
CA THR A 173 -17.35 -21.27 -15.22
C THR A 173 -18.49 -22.24 -15.49
N SER A 174 -18.94 -22.29 -16.74
CA SER A 174 -19.92 -23.27 -17.20
C SER A 174 -19.20 -24.31 -18.06
N SER A 175 -19.71 -25.54 -18.06
CA SER A 175 -19.32 -26.54 -19.05
C SER A 175 -19.87 -26.22 -20.45
N LEU A 176 -20.78 -25.24 -20.55
CA LEU A 176 -21.30 -24.76 -21.81
C LEU A 176 -20.23 -23.96 -22.54
N ILE A 177 -19.84 -24.46 -23.72
CA ILE A 177 -18.91 -23.78 -24.61
C ILE A 177 -19.54 -22.44 -25.02
N THR A 178 -18.92 -21.34 -24.59
CA THR A 178 -19.37 -19.98 -24.94
C THR A 178 -18.68 -19.50 -26.21
N GLU A 179 -17.50 -20.03 -26.51
CA GLU A 179 -16.63 -19.67 -27.63
C GLU A 179 -16.86 -20.60 -28.83
N THR A 180 -17.21 -20.03 -29.98
CA THR A 180 -17.48 -20.80 -31.20
C THR A 180 -16.24 -21.37 -31.88
N LYS A 181 -15.02 -20.90 -31.51
CA LYS A 181 -13.76 -21.36 -32.11
C LYS A 181 -12.58 -21.17 -31.16
N ILE A 182 -11.88 -22.26 -30.84
CA ILE A 182 -10.60 -22.27 -30.12
C ILE A 182 -9.50 -22.52 -31.17
N VAL A 183 -8.42 -21.72 -31.15
CA VAL A 183 -7.31 -21.81 -32.12
C VAL A 183 -5.98 -21.95 -31.38
N GLY A 184 -5.06 -22.76 -31.91
CA GLY A 184 -3.68 -22.83 -31.42
C GLY A 184 -3.48 -23.71 -30.18
N ARG A 185 -4.49 -24.52 -29.83
CA ARG A 185 -4.45 -25.50 -28.72
C ARG A 185 -4.60 -26.94 -29.19
N GLU A 186 -4.47 -27.19 -30.50
CA GLU A 186 -4.76 -28.48 -31.11
C GLU A 186 -3.83 -29.59 -30.61
N ARG A 187 -2.57 -29.25 -30.31
CA ARG A 187 -1.57 -30.18 -29.77
C ARG A 187 -1.87 -30.51 -28.30
N GLU A 188 -2.08 -29.50 -27.47
CA GLU A 188 -2.42 -29.65 -26.04
C GLU A 188 -3.72 -30.45 -25.86
N CYS A 189 -4.72 -30.22 -26.71
CA CYS A 189 -5.96 -31.01 -26.71
C CYS A 189 -5.70 -32.50 -26.98
N LYS A 190 -4.82 -32.84 -27.94
CA LYS A 190 -4.47 -34.24 -28.24
C LYS A 190 -3.74 -34.89 -27.07
N GLU A 191 -2.73 -34.21 -26.51
CA GLU A 191 -1.97 -34.69 -25.36
C GLU A 191 -2.88 -34.96 -24.14
N LEU A 192 -3.87 -34.09 -23.90
CA LEU A 192 -4.86 -34.28 -22.83
C LEU A 192 -5.79 -35.46 -23.10
N ILE A 193 -6.27 -35.63 -24.33
CA ILE A 193 -7.09 -36.77 -24.73
C ILE A 193 -6.32 -38.08 -24.49
N ASP A 194 -5.08 -38.17 -24.95
CA ASP A 194 -4.24 -39.36 -24.78
C ASP A 194 -3.99 -39.66 -23.29
N LEU A 195 -3.85 -38.63 -22.45
CA LEU A 195 -3.68 -38.81 -21.01
C LEU A 195 -4.96 -39.32 -20.32
N LEU A 196 -6.14 -38.90 -20.78
CA LEU A 196 -7.44 -39.34 -20.28
C LEU A 196 -7.79 -40.78 -20.70
N PHE A 197 -7.32 -41.21 -21.87
CA PHE A 197 -7.57 -42.57 -22.40
C PHE A 197 -6.55 -43.62 -21.95
N LYS A 198 -5.53 -43.25 -21.17
CA LYS A 198 -4.66 -44.24 -20.52
C LYS A 198 -5.46 -45.00 -19.46
N GLU A 199 -5.46 -46.33 -19.56
CA GLU A 199 -6.06 -47.20 -18.55
C GLU A 199 -5.49 -46.88 -17.17
N ALA A 200 -6.38 -46.60 -16.21
CA ALA A 200 -6.01 -46.40 -14.82
C ALA A 200 -6.03 -47.74 -14.10
N ASP A 201 -4.96 -48.07 -13.37
CA ASP A 201 -5.10 -48.94 -12.19
C ASP A 201 -6.07 -48.27 -11.20
N GLU A 202 -6.64 -49.04 -10.26
CA GLU A 202 -7.79 -48.77 -9.34
C GLU A 202 -7.90 -47.37 -8.66
N SER A 203 -6.95 -46.46 -8.86
CA SER A 203 -6.93 -45.07 -8.41
C SER A 203 -7.41 -44.04 -9.45
N PRO A 204 -8.05 -42.93 -9.03
CA PRO A 204 -8.50 -41.87 -9.94
C PRO A 204 -7.33 -41.09 -10.58
N ILE A 205 -7.45 -40.79 -11.88
CA ILE A 205 -6.52 -39.92 -12.62
C ILE A 205 -6.83 -38.45 -12.32
N VAL A 206 -5.81 -37.69 -11.91
CA VAL A 206 -5.89 -36.23 -11.66
C VAL A 206 -4.96 -35.49 -12.61
N ILE A 207 -5.49 -34.52 -13.36
CA ILE A 207 -4.74 -33.72 -14.34
C ILE A 207 -4.83 -32.24 -13.97
N PRO A 208 -3.79 -31.65 -13.35
CA PRO A 208 -3.80 -30.23 -13.00
C PRO A 208 -3.55 -29.36 -14.24
N ILE A 209 -4.38 -28.32 -14.41
CA ILE A 209 -4.18 -27.27 -15.43
C ILE A 209 -3.69 -26.01 -14.70
N VAL A 210 -2.45 -25.62 -14.94
CA VAL A 210 -1.82 -24.46 -14.29
C VAL A 210 -1.54 -23.38 -15.33
N GLY A 211 -1.98 -22.17 -15.03
CA GLY A 211 -1.74 -20.99 -15.86
C GLY A 211 -1.87 -19.72 -15.05
N HIS A 212 -1.39 -18.62 -15.60
CA HIS A 212 -1.69 -17.30 -15.07
C HIS A 212 -3.14 -16.95 -15.45
N GLY A 213 -3.85 -16.28 -14.55
CA GLY A 213 -5.20 -15.77 -14.84
C GLY A 213 -5.17 -14.83 -16.04
N ALA A 214 -6.17 -14.96 -16.91
CA ALA A 214 -6.39 -14.09 -18.06
C ALA A 214 -7.09 -12.79 -17.65
#